data_AF-A0A521I2D8-F1
#
_entry.id   AF-A0A521I2D8-F1
#
_cell.length_a   1.000
_cell.length_b   1.000
_cell.length_c   1.000
_cell.angle_alpha   90.00
_cell.angle_beta   90.00
_cell.angle_gamma   90.00
#
_symmetry.space_group_name_H-M   'P 1'
#
loop_
_entity.id
_entity.type
_entity.pdbx_description
1 polymer ?
#
loop_
_entity_poly.entity_id
_entity_poly.type
_entity_poly.pdbx_seq_one_letter_code
_entity_poly.pdbx_strand_id
1 'polypeptide(L)'
;MATLLLVTGCATIAPAPQTAPTPMREEGEAAARVLAFQRGMQTLGAAELARERRRLSADRGAWSKMQLALLALHPRSLNLLRARALLDSVLAAPDTEAQSLHDFARLLLEQVNERLRLEALNERQAQQLERGTSQLEQASAQVEELRSRADALQRKLDALAQIERDLSAPSPQPPTSPPPAGPAGSTPPEDRTPLR
;
A
#
# COMPACT_ATOMS: atom_id res chain seq x y z
N MET A 1 -70.60 -39.49 30.58
CA MET A 1 -70.98 -38.09 30.35
C MET A 1 -70.25 -37.22 31.38
N ALA A 2 -68.97 -36.89 31.12
CA ALA A 2 -68.14 -36.08 32.00
C ALA A 2 -68.06 -34.67 31.43
N THR A 3 -68.73 -33.73 32.09
CA THR A 3 -68.75 -32.30 31.79
C THR A 3 -67.48 -31.64 32.30
N LEU A 4 -66.59 -31.23 31.38
CA LEU A 4 -65.42 -30.40 31.67
C LEU A 4 -65.78 -28.94 31.33
N LEU A 5 -66.01 -28.13 32.37
CA LEU A 5 -66.19 -26.68 32.26
C LEU A 5 -64.81 -26.01 32.31
N LEU A 6 -64.33 -25.53 31.15
CA LEU A 6 -63.14 -24.69 31.05
C LEU A 6 -63.50 -23.25 31.41
N VAL A 7 -62.86 -22.73 32.46
CA VAL A 7 -62.95 -21.34 32.88
C VAL A 7 -62.23 -20.46 31.86
N THR A 8 -62.99 -19.50 31.34
CA THR A 8 -62.57 -18.38 30.51
C THR A 8 -61.91 -17.31 31.38
N GLY A 9 -60.78 -16.80 30.91
CA GLY A 9 -60.04 -15.71 31.56
C GLY A 9 -59.23 -14.92 30.54
N CYS A 10 -59.89 -14.25 29.59
CA CYS A 10 -59.25 -13.21 28.78
C CYS A 10 -59.26 -11.91 29.56
N ALA A 11 -58.19 -11.64 30.32
CA ALA A 11 -57.92 -10.29 30.77
C ALA A 11 -57.46 -9.47 29.55
N THR A 12 -58.40 -8.81 28.88
CA THR A 12 -58.10 -7.77 27.90
C THR A 12 -57.50 -6.58 28.64
N ILE A 13 -56.16 -6.50 28.67
CA ILE A 13 -55.46 -5.27 29.02
C ILE A 13 -55.80 -4.24 27.95
N ALA A 14 -56.53 -3.20 28.36
CA ALA A 14 -56.73 -2.03 27.53
C ALA A 14 -55.36 -1.36 27.34
N PRO A 15 -54.91 -1.07 26.10
CA PRO A 15 -53.70 -0.28 25.92
C PRO A 15 -53.98 1.12 26.45
N ALA A 16 -53.24 1.53 27.48
CA ALA A 16 -53.19 2.92 27.89
C ALA A 16 -52.84 3.79 26.67
N PRO A 17 -53.40 5.01 26.53
CA PRO A 17 -52.99 5.94 25.49
C PRO A 17 -51.53 6.32 25.73
N GLN A 18 -50.62 5.65 25.01
CA GLN A 18 -49.21 5.99 25.00
C GLN A 18 -49.05 7.31 24.26
N THR A 19 -49.09 8.41 25.00
CA THR A 19 -48.41 9.64 24.58
C THR A 19 -46.91 9.38 24.75
N ALA A 20 -46.35 8.63 23.80
CA ALA A 20 -44.91 8.42 23.73
C ALA A 20 -44.21 9.77 23.51
N PRO A 21 -43.03 9.99 24.11
CA PRO A 21 -42.27 11.19 23.86
C PRO A 21 -41.88 11.24 22.38
N THR A 22 -42.10 12.39 21.75
CA THR A 22 -41.95 12.66 20.32
C THR A 22 -40.50 12.66 19.76
N PRO A 23 -39.39 12.80 20.53
CA PRO A 23 -38.08 13.04 19.91
C PRO A 23 -37.49 11.82 19.18
N MET A 24 -37.71 10.60 19.68
CA MET A 24 -37.12 9.40 19.07
C MET A 24 -37.64 9.10 17.65
N ARG A 25 -38.85 9.57 17.31
CA ARG A 25 -39.45 9.33 15.98
C ARG A 25 -38.88 10.28 14.94
N GLU A 26 -38.67 11.54 15.28
CA GLU A 26 -38.07 12.56 14.41
C GLU A 26 -36.59 12.26 14.12
N GLU A 27 -35.85 11.80 15.14
CA GLU A 27 -34.46 11.32 15.00
C GLU A 27 -34.36 10.12 14.04
N GLY A 28 -35.30 9.15 14.14
CA GLY A 28 -35.35 7.99 13.26
C GLY A 28 -35.61 8.33 11.79
N GLU A 29 -36.44 9.34 11.51
CA GLU A 29 -36.73 9.82 10.17
C GLU A 29 -35.51 10.54 9.54
N ALA A 30 -34.80 11.35 10.32
CA ALA A 30 -33.55 11.98 9.89
C ALA A 30 -32.48 10.94 9.52
N ALA A 31 -32.29 9.91 10.36
CA ALA A 31 -31.37 8.81 10.09
C ALA A 31 -31.76 8.04 8.81
N ALA A 32 -33.04 7.73 8.62
CA ALA A 32 -33.53 7.06 7.43
C ALA A 32 -33.28 7.88 6.16
N ARG A 33 -33.49 9.20 6.20
CA ARG A 33 -33.19 10.12 5.10
C ARG A 33 -31.71 10.09 4.72
N VAL A 34 -30.81 10.16 5.72
CA VAL A 34 -29.35 10.12 5.49
C VAL A 34 -28.95 8.82 4.80
N LEU A 35 -29.40 7.67 5.32
CA LEU A 35 -29.08 6.36 4.75
C LEU A 35 -29.67 6.18 3.35
N ALA A 36 -30.89 6.67 3.11
CA ALA A 36 -31.50 6.64 1.79
C ALA A 36 -30.69 7.45 0.77
N PHE A 37 -30.24 8.65 1.15
CA PHE A 37 -29.38 9.48 0.30
C PHE A 37 -28.04 8.79 0.02
N GLN A 38 -27.38 8.25 1.05
CA GLN A 38 -26.13 7.52 0.90
C GLN A 38 -26.26 6.34 -0.08
N ARG A 39 -27.34 5.55 0.03
CA ARG A 39 -27.61 4.44 -0.87
C ARG A 39 -27.85 4.91 -2.30
N GLY A 40 -28.59 5.99 -2.49
CA GLY A 40 -28.87 6.57 -3.80
C GLY A 40 -27.62 7.06 -4.54
N MET A 41 -26.59 7.49 -3.81
CA MET A 41 -25.34 7.94 -4.42
C MET A 41 -24.43 6.82 -4.91
N GLN A 42 -24.56 5.59 -4.37
CA GLN A 42 -23.63 4.49 -4.68
C GLN A 42 -23.62 4.11 -6.16
N THR A 43 -24.75 4.31 -6.85
CA THR A 43 -24.90 3.99 -8.28
C THR A 43 -24.46 5.12 -9.20
N LEU A 44 -24.18 6.32 -8.68
CA LEU A 44 -23.90 7.50 -9.49
C LEU A 44 -22.47 7.53 -10.06
N GLY A 45 -22.35 8.02 -11.29
CA GLY A 45 -21.08 8.32 -11.94
C GLY A 45 -20.45 9.64 -11.47
N ALA A 46 -19.15 9.84 -11.74
CA ALA A 46 -18.42 11.04 -11.30
C ALA A 46 -19.03 12.36 -11.81
N ALA A 47 -19.51 12.39 -13.05
CA ALA A 47 -20.16 13.57 -13.63
C ALA A 47 -21.52 13.89 -12.97
N GLU A 48 -22.26 12.86 -12.55
CA GLU A 48 -23.54 12.99 -11.85
C GLU A 48 -23.33 13.48 -10.42
N LEU A 49 -22.36 12.93 -9.71
CA LEU A 49 -21.95 13.42 -8.38
C LEU A 49 -21.53 14.90 -8.43
N ALA A 50 -20.82 15.31 -9.48
CA ALA A 50 -20.47 16.71 -9.68
C ALA A 50 -21.68 17.62 -9.95
N ARG A 51 -22.68 17.13 -10.70
CA ARG A 51 -23.95 17.84 -10.92
C ARG A 51 -24.74 17.99 -9.62
N GLU A 52 -24.88 16.91 -8.85
CA GLU A 52 -25.62 16.93 -7.59
C GLU A 52 -24.95 17.87 -6.57
N ARG A 53 -23.62 17.85 -6.49
CA ARG A 53 -22.87 18.80 -5.66
C ARG A 53 -23.14 20.26 -6.04
N ARG A 54 -23.21 20.59 -7.33
CA ARG A 54 -23.53 21.96 -7.77
C ARG A 54 -24.96 22.34 -7.39
N ARG A 55 -25.91 21.44 -7.60
CA ARG A 55 -27.31 21.64 -7.22
C ARG A 55 -27.45 21.91 -5.72
N LEU A 56 -26.84 21.07 -4.88
CA LEU A 56 -26.92 21.19 -3.42
C LEU A 56 -26.17 22.41 -2.87
N SER A 57 -25.14 22.89 -3.57
CA SER A 57 -24.38 24.08 -3.13
C SER A 57 -25.17 25.40 -3.18
N ALA A 58 -26.31 25.42 -3.89
CA ALA A 58 -27.20 26.58 -3.92
C ALA A 58 -27.99 26.74 -2.61
N ASP A 59 -28.21 25.65 -1.88
CA ASP A 59 -28.93 25.64 -0.61
C ASP A 59 -27.96 25.70 0.58
N ARG A 60 -28.33 26.47 1.61
CA ARG A 60 -27.55 26.65 2.85
C ARG A 60 -28.13 25.91 4.05
N GLY A 61 -29.23 25.16 3.87
CA GLY A 61 -29.85 24.34 4.90
C GLY A 61 -28.93 23.27 5.50
N ALA A 62 -29.23 22.84 6.72
CA ALA A 62 -28.46 21.82 7.44
C ALA A 62 -28.49 20.48 6.70
N TRP A 63 -29.64 20.12 6.15
CA TRP A 63 -29.77 18.91 5.32
C TRP A 63 -28.88 18.95 4.07
N SER A 64 -28.87 20.07 3.34
CA SER A 64 -28.05 20.22 2.13
C SER A 64 -26.55 20.19 2.45
N LYS A 65 -26.13 20.73 3.60
CA LYS A 65 -24.76 20.58 4.12
C LYS A 65 -24.42 19.12 4.46
N MET A 66 -25.33 18.38 5.10
CA MET A 66 -25.17 16.95 5.39
C MET A 66 -25.01 16.14 4.09
N GLN A 67 -25.85 16.39 3.08
CA GLN A 67 -25.75 15.75 1.77
C GLN A 67 -24.41 16.07 1.07
N LEU A 68 -23.97 17.33 1.13
CA LEU A 68 -22.65 17.73 0.62
C LEU A 68 -21.50 17.05 1.36
N ALA A 69 -21.62 16.83 2.67
CA ALA A 69 -20.62 16.10 3.45
C ALA A 69 -20.53 14.63 2.99
N LEU A 70 -21.68 13.98 2.82
CA LEU A 70 -21.75 12.59 2.33
C LEU A 70 -21.18 12.47 0.90
N LEU A 71 -21.45 13.43 0.02
CA LEU A 71 -20.82 13.51 -1.31
C LEU A 71 -19.29 13.66 -1.23
N ALA A 72 -18.80 14.47 -0.29
CA ALA A 72 -17.37 14.63 -0.05
C ALA A 72 -16.72 13.37 0.56
N LEU A 73 -17.50 12.48 1.17
CA LEU A 73 -17.04 11.18 1.67
C LEU A 73 -17.12 10.06 0.63
N HIS A 74 -17.74 10.31 -0.53
CA HIS A 74 -17.89 9.33 -1.58
C HIS A 74 -16.53 8.94 -2.19
N PRO A 75 -16.21 7.64 -2.40
CA PRO A 75 -14.89 7.19 -2.84
C PRO A 75 -14.39 7.86 -4.13
N ARG A 76 -15.29 8.12 -5.08
CA ARG A 76 -14.98 8.77 -6.37
C ARG A 76 -14.73 10.28 -6.29
N SER A 77 -15.04 10.92 -5.17
CA SER A 77 -14.94 12.38 -4.98
C SER A 77 -14.44 12.74 -3.58
N LEU A 78 -13.62 11.86 -3.01
CA LEU A 78 -13.22 11.91 -1.61
C LEU A 78 -12.46 13.21 -1.30
N ASN A 79 -12.94 13.93 -0.28
CA ASN A 79 -12.30 15.11 0.27
C ASN A 79 -12.65 15.21 1.76
N LEU A 80 -11.79 14.63 2.60
CA LEU A 80 -12.03 14.53 4.04
C LEU A 80 -12.07 15.90 4.74
N LEU A 81 -11.21 16.83 4.35
CA LEU A 81 -11.17 18.18 4.94
C LEU A 81 -12.48 18.94 4.69
N ARG A 82 -13.01 18.85 3.46
CA ARG A 82 -14.30 19.45 3.12
C ARG A 82 -15.44 18.77 3.86
N ALA A 83 -15.43 17.44 3.94
CA ALA A 83 -16.44 16.71 4.70
C ALA A 83 -16.46 17.14 6.16
N ARG A 84 -15.29 17.21 6.81
CA ARG A 84 -15.13 17.70 8.18
C ARG A 84 -15.73 19.09 8.36
N ALA A 85 -15.32 20.06 7.53
CA ALA A 85 -15.83 21.44 7.63
C ALA A 85 -17.35 21.53 7.47
N LEU A 86 -17.95 20.70 6.60
CA LEU A 86 -19.40 20.65 6.42
C LEU A 86 -20.10 20.05 7.65
N LEU A 87 -19.56 18.97 8.22
CA LEU A 87 -20.11 18.35 9.43
C LEU A 87 -20.02 19.28 10.64
N ASP A 88 -18.88 19.95 10.83
CA ASP A 88 -18.72 20.99 11.85
C ASP A 88 -19.77 22.11 11.67
N SER A 89 -20.05 22.50 10.42
CA SER A 89 -21.07 23.52 10.11
C SER A 89 -22.51 23.06 10.34
N VAL A 90 -22.79 21.75 10.33
CA VAL A 90 -24.09 21.18 10.71
C VAL A 90 -24.21 21.21 12.23
N LEU A 91 -23.17 20.79 12.96
CA LEU A 91 -23.15 20.78 14.43
C LEU A 91 -23.22 22.18 15.06
N ALA A 92 -22.74 23.20 14.36
CA ALA A 92 -22.81 24.59 14.80
C ALA A 92 -24.17 25.26 14.55
N ALA A 93 -25.04 24.65 13.73
CA ALA A 93 -26.31 25.25 13.34
C ALA A 93 -27.38 25.00 14.43
N PRO A 94 -28.10 26.05 14.89
CA PRO A 94 -29.01 25.92 16.03
C PRO A 94 -30.44 25.50 15.65
N ASP A 95 -30.77 25.37 14.37
CA ASP A 95 -32.12 25.05 13.90
C ASP A 95 -32.54 23.59 14.19
N THR A 96 -33.85 23.36 14.26
CA THR A 96 -34.41 22.03 14.58
C THR A 96 -34.00 20.95 13.57
N GLU A 97 -33.86 21.31 12.29
CA GLU A 97 -33.37 20.36 11.26
C GLU A 97 -31.93 19.94 11.55
N ALA A 98 -31.04 20.89 11.87
CA ALA A 98 -29.68 20.59 12.30
C ALA A 98 -29.62 19.71 13.55
N GLN A 99 -30.44 20.01 14.57
CA GLN A 99 -30.49 19.25 15.83
C GLN A 99 -30.81 17.77 15.58
N SER A 100 -31.76 17.48 14.69
CA SER A 100 -32.10 16.09 14.31
C SER A 100 -30.96 15.33 13.61
N LEU A 101 -29.95 16.05 13.07
CA LEU A 101 -28.80 15.50 12.38
C LEU A 101 -27.54 15.42 13.25
N HIS A 102 -27.55 16.00 14.45
CA HIS A 102 -26.34 16.16 15.28
C HIS A 102 -25.67 14.83 15.64
N ASP A 103 -26.44 13.83 16.05
CA ASP A 103 -25.84 12.55 16.46
C ASP A 103 -25.17 11.82 15.30
N PHE A 104 -25.76 11.93 14.10
CA PHE A 104 -25.15 11.39 12.89
C PHE A 104 -23.91 12.19 12.48
N ALA A 105 -23.97 13.53 12.57
CA ALA A 105 -22.84 14.39 12.25
C ALA A 105 -21.64 14.15 13.18
N ARG A 106 -21.88 13.94 14.49
CA ARG A 106 -20.85 13.57 15.47
C ARG A 106 -20.18 12.25 15.11
N LEU A 107 -20.97 11.20 14.88
CA LEU A 107 -20.45 9.89 14.53
C LEU A 107 -19.63 9.94 13.22
N LEU A 108 -20.13 10.62 12.19
CA LEU A 108 -19.37 10.80 10.95
C LEU A 108 -18.09 11.58 11.18
N LEU A 109 -18.11 12.64 12.00
CA LEU A 109 -16.95 13.46 12.26
C LEU A 109 -15.84 12.66 12.96
N GLU A 110 -16.19 11.79 13.91
CA GLU A 110 -15.24 10.84 14.52
C GLU A 110 -14.58 9.95 13.46
N GLN A 111 -15.38 9.38 12.55
CA GLN A 111 -14.85 8.55 11.46
C GLN A 111 -13.95 9.35 10.50
N VAL A 112 -14.32 10.59 10.18
CA VAL A 112 -13.51 11.46 9.31
C VAL A 112 -12.18 11.81 9.96
N ASN A 113 -12.18 12.12 11.26
CA ASN A 113 -10.97 12.43 12.00
C ASN A 113 -10.02 11.23 12.08
N GLU A 114 -10.56 10.02 12.29
CA GLU A 114 -9.74 8.81 12.28
C GLU A 114 -9.16 8.55 10.88
N ARG A 115 -9.93 8.74 9.81
CA ARG A 115 -9.40 8.62 8.44
C ARG A 115 -8.29 9.63 8.15
N LEU A 116 -8.43 10.88 8.58
CA LEU A 116 -7.38 11.89 8.46
C LEU A 116 -6.11 11.50 9.24
N ARG A 117 -6.27 10.94 10.43
CA ARG A 117 -5.14 10.41 11.22
C ARG A 117 -4.44 9.26 10.50
N LEU A 118 -5.20 8.33 9.93
CA LEU A 118 -4.66 7.20 9.16
C LEU A 118 -3.94 7.67 7.90
N GLU A 119 -4.49 8.64 7.15
CA GLU A 119 -3.83 9.25 5.99
C GLU A 119 -2.47 9.87 6.38
N ALA A 120 -2.42 10.59 7.50
CA ALA A 120 -1.17 11.18 8.01
C ALA A 120 -0.14 10.11 8.44
N LEU A 121 -0.58 8.98 9.00
CA LEU A 121 0.31 7.87 9.35
C LEU A 121 0.84 7.16 8.10
N ASN A 122 -0.02 6.95 7.10
CA ASN A 122 0.35 6.32 5.85
C ASN A 122 1.39 7.15 5.09
N GLU A 123 1.18 8.46 5.00
CA GLU A 123 2.14 9.40 4.40
C GLU A 123 3.52 9.34 5.10
N ARG A 124 3.55 9.30 6.43
CA ARG A 124 4.80 9.14 7.18
C ARG A 124 5.49 7.82 6.89
N GLN A 125 4.74 6.73 6.79
CA GLN A 125 5.26 5.41 6.46
C GLN A 125 5.82 5.36 5.03
N ALA A 126 5.11 5.94 4.06
CA ALA A 126 5.58 6.05 2.68
C ALA A 126 6.93 6.78 2.61
N GLN A 127 7.06 7.92 3.30
CA GLN A 127 8.33 8.66 3.38
C GLN A 127 9.46 7.86 4.06
N GLN A 128 9.15 7.03 5.06
CA GLN A 128 10.15 6.16 5.68
C GLN A 128 10.62 5.07 4.72
N LEU A 129 9.71 4.49 3.95
CA LEU A 129 10.04 3.50 2.92
C LEU A 129 10.91 4.11 1.84
N GLU A 130 10.55 5.29 1.32
CA GLU A 130 11.36 6.00 0.31
C GLU A 130 12.78 6.34 0.78
N ARG A 131 12.92 6.77 2.05
CA ARG A 131 14.24 6.99 2.65
C ARG A 131 15.01 5.68 2.77
N GLY A 132 14.35 4.60 3.18
CA GLY A 132 14.95 3.27 3.30
C GLY A 132 15.42 2.73 1.95
N THR A 133 14.61 2.84 0.89
CA THR A 133 15.00 2.42 -0.46
C THR A 133 16.18 3.24 -0.96
N SER A 134 16.16 4.56 -0.77
CA SER A 134 17.28 5.44 -1.13
C SER A 134 18.58 5.06 -0.41
N GLN A 135 18.50 4.67 0.87
CA GLN A 135 19.66 4.20 1.64
C GLN A 135 20.19 2.86 1.11
N LEU A 136 19.30 1.93 0.74
CA LEU A 136 19.69 0.65 0.15
C LEU A 136 20.37 0.82 -1.21
N GLU A 137 19.90 1.74 -2.04
CA GLU A 137 20.53 2.08 -3.32
C GLU A 137 21.93 2.69 -3.13
N GLN A 138 22.10 3.56 -2.14
CA GLN A 138 23.42 4.12 -1.81
C GLN A 138 24.37 3.03 -1.28
N ALA A 139 23.87 2.15 -0.41
CA ALA A 139 24.65 1.05 0.13
C ALA A 139 25.07 0.05 -0.96
N SER A 140 24.18 -0.26 -1.92
CA SER A 140 24.50 -1.15 -3.03
C SER A 140 25.57 -0.55 -3.95
N ALA A 141 25.47 0.74 -4.27
CA ALA A 141 26.50 1.46 -5.02
C ALA A 141 27.87 1.44 -4.30
N GLN A 142 27.87 1.63 -2.98
CA GLN A 142 29.10 1.54 -2.18
C GLN A 142 29.70 0.13 -2.20
N VAL A 143 28.87 -0.92 -2.13
CA VAL A 143 29.34 -2.31 -2.23
C VAL A 143 29.97 -2.58 -3.60
N GLU A 144 29.37 -2.08 -4.68
CA GLU A 144 29.93 -2.21 -6.03
C GLU A 144 31.27 -1.47 -6.16
N GLU A 145 31.37 -0.26 -5.62
CA GLU A 145 32.62 0.48 -5.58
C GLU A 145 33.71 -0.29 -4.82
N LEU A 146 33.40 -0.82 -3.63
CA LEU A 146 34.35 -1.59 -2.83
C LEU A 146 34.79 -2.88 -3.56
N ARG A 147 33.88 -3.56 -4.25
CA ARG A 147 34.21 -4.72 -5.09
C ARG A 147 35.17 -4.33 -6.21
N SER A 148 34.90 -3.24 -6.92
CA SER A 148 35.78 -2.77 -8.01
C SER A 148 37.20 -2.45 -7.52
N ARG A 149 37.31 -1.86 -6.31
CA ARG A 149 38.59 -1.57 -5.66
C ARG A 149 39.31 -2.85 -5.24
N ALA A 150 38.59 -3.81 -4.67
CA ALA A 150 39.15 -5.11 -4.31
C ALA A 150 39.71 -5.85 -5.54
N ASP A 151 38.96 -5.90 -6.64
CA ASP A 151 39.41 -6.50 -7.90
C ASP A 151 40.65 -5.79 -8.46
N ALA A 152 40.71 -4.45 -8.35
CA ALA A 152 41.88 -3.68 -8.77
C ALA A 152 43.12 -3.99 -7.92
N LEU A 153 42.96 -4.18 -6.60
CA LEU A 153 44.05 -4.57 -5.71
C LEU A 153 44.51 -6.00 -6.00
N GLN A 154 43.57 -6.93 -6.24
CA GLN A 154 43.90 -8.32 -6.59
C GLN A 154 44.76 -8.37 -7.86
N ARG A 155 44.36 -7.64 -8.91
CA ARG A 155 45.15 -7.54 -10.16
C ARG A 155 46.58 -7.02 -9.92
N LYS A 156 46.76 -6.08 -8.99
CA LYS A 156 48.10 -5.59 -8.64
C LYS A 156 48.93 -6.63 -7.90
N LEU A 157 48.33 -7.37 -6.97
CA LEU A 157 49.01 -8.46 -6.26
C LEU A 157 49.44 -9.57 -7.23
N ASP A 158 48.56 -9.95 -8.16
CA ASP A 158 48.86 -10.97 -9.17
C ASP A 158 50.02 -10.52 -10.07
N ALA A 159 50.07 -9.25 -10.46
CA ALA A 159 51.18 -8.68 -11.23
C ALA A 159 52.50 -8.69 -10.45
N LEU A 160 52.48 -8.37 -9.15
CA LEU A 160 53.66 -8.44 -8.29
C LEU A 160 54.15 -9.88 -8.12
N ALA A 161 53.24 -10.83 -7.92
CA ALA A 161 53.57 -12.25 -7.80
C ALA A 161 54.16 -12.82 -9.10
N GLN A 162 53.77 -12.29 -10.26
CA GLN A 162 54.39 -12.63 -11.54
C GLN A 162 55.82 -12.10 -11.64
N ILE A 163 56.04 -10.84 -11.26
CA ILE A 163 57.39 -10.23 -11.23
C ILE A 163 58.32 -11.03 -10.31
N GLU A 164 57.87 -11.44 -9.13
CA GLU A 164 58.66 -12.26 -8.21
C GLU A 164 59.08 -13.60 -8.83
N ARG A 165 58.16 -14.24 -9.56
CA ARG A 165 58.42 -15.48 -10.31
C ARG A 165 59.46 -15.27 -11.41
N ASP A 166 59.35 -14.19 -12.17
CA ASP A 166 60.27 -13.88 -13.26
C ASP A 166 61.68 -13.54 -12.73
N LEU A 167 61.77 -12.86 -11.57
CA LEU A 167 63.05 -12.55 -10.92
C LEU A 167 63.71 -13.76 -10.25
N SER A 168 62.91 -14.72 -9.76
CA SER A 168 63.42 -15.96 -9.15
C SER A 168 63.74 -17.05 -10.18
N ALA A 169 63.30 -16.89 -11.44
CA ALA A 169 63.61 -17.82 -12.50
C ALA A 169 65.14 -17.81 -12.79
N PRO A 170 65.80 -18.98 -12.83
CA PRO A 170 67.22 -19.05 -13.20
C PRO A 170 67.44 -18.45 -14.60
N SER A 171 68.39 -17.52 -14.71
CA SER A 171 68.81 -16.95 -16.00
C SER A 171 69.06 -18.08 -17.00
N PRO A 172 68.48 -18.04 -18.22
CA PRO A 172 68.70 -19.11 -19.20
C PRO A 172 70.20 -19.19 -19.47
N GLN A 173 70.81 -20.31 -19.10
CA GLN A 173 72.19 -20.57 -19.50
C GLN A 173 72.22 -20.63 -21.04
N PRO A 174 73.20 -19.97 -21.69
CA PRO A 174 73.33 -20.04 -23.14
C PRO A 174 73.47 -21.52 -23.55
N PRO A 175 72.86 -21.92 -24.69
CA PRO A 175 72.87 -23.32 -25.10
C PRO A 175 74.33 -23.78 -25.24
N THR A 176 74.74 -24.68 -24.35
CA THR A 176 75.99 -25.42 -24.49
C THR A 176 75.94 -26.16 -25.82
N SER A 177 76.84 -25.79 -26.73
CA SER A 177 76.95 -26.37 -28.07
C SER A 177 77.05 -27.91 -28.00
N PRO A 178 76.37 -28.64 -28.89
CA PRO A 178 76.50 -30.10 -28.95
C PRO A 178 77.92 -30.50 -29.39
N PRO A 179 78.47 -31.62 -28.87
CA PRO A 179 79.80 -32.10 -29.26
C PRO A 179 79.83 -32.55 -30.74
N PRO A 180 81.00 -32.49 -31.40
CA PRO A 180 81.13 -32.75 -32.82
C PRO A 180 80.88 -34.23 -33.16
N ALA A 181 80.17 -34.45 -34.27
CA ALA A 181 79.95 -35.76 -34.88
C ALA A 181 81.28 -36.38 -35.35
N GLY A 182 81.59 -37.57 -34.86
CA GLY A 182 82.61 -38.46 -35.42
C GLY A 182 82.07 -39.24 -36.64
N PRO A 183 82.90 -39.56 -37.64
CA PRO A 183 82.44 -39.95 -38.96
C PRO A 183 82.03 -41.42 -39.10
N ALA A 184 81.09 -41.58 -40.03
CA ALA A 184 80.59 -42.77 -40.71
C ALA A 184 81.50 -44.00 -40.78
N GLY A 185 80.91 -45.16 -40.47
CA GLY A 185 81.32 -46.48 -40.94
C GLY A 185 80.15 -47.21 -41.60
N SER A 186 80.21 -47.31 -42.93
CA SER A 186 79.61 -48.31 -43.84
C SER A 186 79.46 -49.72 -43.22
N THR A 187 78.48 -50.59 -43.48
CA THR A 187 77.70 -50.95 -44.69
C THR A 187 76.62 -52.02 -44.32
N PRO A 188 75.70 -52.42 -45.22
CA PRO A 188 74.36 -53.02 -44.98
C PRO A 188 74.30 -54.54 -45.31
N PRO A 189 73.16 -55.14 -45.74
CA PRO A 189 71.80 -55.25 -45.17
C PRO A 189 71.39 -56.74 -44.94
N GLU A 190 70.40 -57.05 -44.09
CA GLU A 190 69.67 -58.32 -44.24
C GLU A 190 68.21 -58.21 -43.76
N ASP A 191 67.35 -58.06 -44.76
CA ASP A 191 66.14 -58.85 -45.02
C ASP A 191 65.50 -59.63 -43.85
N ARG A 192 64.26 -59.27 -43.49
CA ARG A 192 63.12 -60.21 -43.53
C ARG A 192 61.78 -59.51 -43.32
N THR A 193 60.88 -59.90 -44.21
CA THR A 193 59.52 -59.46 -44.53
C THR A 193 58.48 -59.89 -43.46
N PRO A 194 57.18 -59.51 -43.61
CA PRO A 194 56.27 -59.19 -42.53
C PRO A 194 55.22 -60.29 -42.28
N LEU A 195 54.42 -60.16 -41.22
CA LEU A 195 53.09 -60.79 -41.17
C LEU A 195 52.16 -60.15 -40.11
N ARG A 196 51.03 -59.67 -40.64
CA ARG A 196 49.71 -59.39 -40.05
C ARG A 196 49.49 -58.19 -39.14
#